data_AF-J9ABJ5-F1
#
_entry.id   AF-J9ABJ5-F1
#
_cell.length_a   1.000
_cell.length_b   1.000
_cell.length_c   1.000
_cell.angle_alpha   90.00
_cell.angle_beta   90.00
_cell.angle_gamma   90.00
#
_symmetry.space_group_name_H-M   'P 1'
#
loop_
_entity.id
_entity.type
_entity.pdbx_description
1 polymer ?
#
loop_
_entity_poly.entity_id
_entity_poly.type
_entity_poly.pdbx_seq_one_letter_code
_entity_poly.pdbx_strand_id
1 'polypeptide(L)' 'MFDIGRTKFGSPHIYLSGVHFYQSPPEIYQNFTGFQHPDNSDATYIDIEPYTGVVVSAFVASQINVGMISGNS' A
#
# COMPACT_ATOMS: atom_id res chain seq x y z
N MET A 1 5.45 3.65 1.97
CA MET A 1 5.18 3.59 0.51
C MET A 1 6.42 3.06 -0.21
N PHE A 2 6.25 2.26 -1.25
CA PHE A 2 7.32 1.54 -1.95
C PHE A 2 7.23 1.77 -3.46
N ASP A 3 8.28 2.32 -4.09
CA ASP A 3 8.34 2.58 -5.53
C ASP A 3 8.53 1.26 -6.31
N ILE A 4 7.58 0.94 -7.18
CA ILE A 4 7.62 -0.23 -8.06
C ILE A 4 7.73 0.14 -9.55
N GLY A 5 7.89 1.43 -9.87
CA GLY A 5 7.89 1.94 -11.23
C GLY A 5 8.88 1.22 -12.14
N ARG A 6 10.10 1.00 -11.64
CA ARG A 6 11.19 0.30 -12.34
C ARG A 6 10.88 -1.16 -12.69
N THR A 7 9.87 -1.75 -12.06
CA THR A 7 9.41 -3.13 -12.35
C THR A 7 8.35 -3.19 -13.45
N LYS A 8 7.90 -2.04 -13.96
CA LYS A 8 6.82 -1.92 -14.95
C LYS A 8 7.36 -1.36 -16.27
N PHE A 9 6.73 -1.77 -17.37
CA PHE A 9 7.09 -1.28 -18.70
C PHE A 9 6.95 0.24 -18.77
N GLY A 10 7.94 0.93 -19.34
CA GLY A 10 7.97 2.39 -19.42
C GLY A 10 8.38 3.11 -18.13
N SER A 11 8.71 2.39 -17.05
CA SER A 11 9.12 2.96 -15.75
C SER A 11 8.20 4.07 -15.20
N PRO A 12 6.86 3.85 -15.15
CA PRO A 12 5.92 4.85 -14.65
C PRO A 12 6.11 5.12 -13.15
N HIS A 13 5.65 6.27 -12.66
CA HIS A 13 5.64 6.58 -11.23
C HIS A 13 4.51 5.81 -10.52
N ILE A 14 4.74 4.55 -10.18
CA ILE A 14 3.76 3.70 -9.48
C ILE A 14 4.34 3.27 -8.14
N TYR A 15 3.54 3.40 -7.09
CA TYR A 15 3.94 3.08 -5.73
C TYR A 15 2.93 2.16 -5.04
N LEU A 16 3.43 1.23 -4.22
CA LEU A 16 2.62 0.40 -3.33
C LEU A 16 2.57 0.98 -1.91
N SER A 17 1.43 0.82 -1.25
CA SER A 17 1.26 1.09 0.18
C SER A 17 0.29 0.10 0.82
N GLY A 18 0.13 0.19 2.14
CA GLY A 18 -1.07 -0.32 2.81
C GLY A 18 -2.32 0.44 2.38
N VAL A 19 -3.49 -0.16 2.62
CA VAL A 19 -4.81 0.45 2.37
C VAL A 19 -4.93 1.75 3.16
N HIS A 20 -5.51 2.80 2.56
CA HIS A 20 -5.62 4.14 3.16
C HIS A 20 -4.30 4.74 3.66
N PHE A 21 -3.17 4.27 3.10
CA PHE A 21 -1.82 4.58 3.56
C PHE A 21 -1.48 4.05 4.97
N TYR A 22 -2.12 2.97 5.42
CA TYR A 22 -1.77 2.25 6.64
C TYR A 22 -0.27 1.96 6.73
N GLN A 23 0.31 2.23 7.91
CA GLN A 23 1.74 2.16 8.22
C GLN A 23 2.66 3.06 7.36
N SER A 24 2.11 4.02 6.61
CA SER A 24 2.92 5.08 5.97
C SER A 24 3.10 6.28 6.90
N PRO A 25 4.11 7.14 6.66
CA PRO A 25 4.26 8.38 7.41
C PRO A 25 2.99 9.25 7.37
N PRO A 26 2.62 9.93 8.47
CA PRO A 26 1.41 10.75 8.56
C PRO A 26 1.24 11.79 7.45
N GLU A 27 2.35 12.37 7.00
CA GLU A 27 2.40 13.40 5.98
C GLU A 27 1.82 12.91 4.63
N ILE A 28 1.87 11.60 4.38
CA ILE A 28 1.29 11.02 3.16
C ILE A 28 -0.23 11.06 3.20
N TYR A 29 -0.86 10.53 4.25
CA TYR A 29 -2.33 10.48 4.30
C TYR A 29 -2.94 11.89 4.38
N GLN A 30 -2.25 12.84 5.02
CA GLN A 30 -2.74 14.22 5.17
C GLN A 30 -2.88 14.97 3.85
N ASN A 31 -2.17 14.54 2.80
CA ASN A 31 -2.26 15.13 1.47
C ASN A 31 -3.48 14.63 0.66
N PHE A 32 -4.27 13.70 1.19
CA PHE A 32 -5.43 13.13 0.51
C PHE A 32 -6.72 13.37 1.29
N THR A 33 -7.78 13.77 0.58
CA THR A 33 -9.13 13.87 1.12
C THR A 33 -9.97 12.67 0.71
N GLY A 34 -10.90 12.24 1.57
CA GLY A 34 -11.88 11.20 1.24
C GLY A 34 -11.51 9.78 1.69
N PHE A 35 -10.32 9.60 2.28
CA PHE A 35 -9.99 8.37 3.01
C PHE A 35 -10.35 8.50 4.48
N GLN A 36 -10.77 7.39 5.09
CA GLN A 36 -10.81 7.28 6.54
C GLN A 36 -9.39 7.28 7.10
N HIS A 37 -9.22 7.67 8.37
CA HIS A 37 -7.92 7.56 9.02
C HIS A 37 -7.49 6.09 9.05
N PRO A 38 -6.28 5.74 8.59
CA PRO A 38 -5.84 4.36 8.56
C PRO A 38 -5.80 3.78 9.97
N ASP A 39 -6.38 2.60 10.15
CA ASP A 39 -6.42 1.90 11.44
C ASP A 39 -6.16 0.40 11.26
N ASN A 40 -6.33 -0.37 12.35
CA ASN A 40 -6.03 -1.80 12.35
C ASN A 40 -6.90 -2.63 11.38
N SER A 41 -8.02 -2.09 10.89
CA SER A 41 -8.85 -2.75 9.87
C SER A 41 -8.19 -2.80 8.49
N ASP A 42 -7.18 -1.95 8.24
CA ASP A 42 -6.39 -1.91 7.01
C ASP A 42 -5.17 -2.86 7.05
N ALA A 43 -4.96 -3.59 8.16
CA ALA A 43 -3.80 -4.43 8.36
C ALA A 43 -3.82 -5.69 7.49
N THR A 44 -2.72 -5.94 6.78
CA THR A 44 -2.46 -7.25 6.16
C THR A 44 -2.00 -8.24 7.23
N TYR A 45 -2.56 -9.45 7.22
CA TYR A 45 -2.17 -10.54 8.12
C TYR A 45 -2.14 -11.89 7.40
N ILE A 46 -1.32 -12.79 7.93
CA ILE A 46 -1.27 -14.20 7.55
C ILE A 46 -1.13 -15.00 8.84
N ASP A 47 -2.17 -15.76 9.17
CA ASP A 47 -2.17 -16.68 10.30
C ASP A 47 -1.67 -18.03 9.82
N ILE A 48 -0.58 -18.51 10.43
CA ILE A 48 0.11 -19.73 10.02
C ILE A 48 0.09 -20.71 11.19
N GLU A 49 -0.30 -21.95 10.92
CA GLU A 49 -0.21 -23.04 11.88
C GLU A 49 1.29 -23.35 12.13
N PRO A 50 1.80 -23.24 13.36
CA PRO A 50 3.23 -23.20 13.63
C PRO A 50 3.99 -24.51 13.35
N TYR A 51 3.34 -25.68 13.38
CA TYR A 51 4.03 -26.96 13.18
C TYR A 51 4.11 -27.40 11.72
N THR A 52 3.05 -27.16 10.95
CA THR A 52 2.90 -27.59 9.57
C THR A 52 3.22 -26.48 8.58
N GLY A 53 3.20 -25.22 9.02
CA GLY A 53 3.37 -24.05 8.15
C GLY A 53 2.17 -23.78 7.24
N VAL A 54 1.04 -24.45 7.46
CA VAL A 54 -0.18 -24.25 6.68
C VAL A 54 -0.82 -22.92 7.04
N VAL A 55 -1.24 -22.16 6.02
CA VAL A 55 -2.01 -20.93 6.20
C VAL A 55 -3.42 -21.28 6.69
N VAL A 56 -3.79 -20.75 7.86
CA VAL A 56 -5.11 -20.97 8.51
C VAL A 56 -6.09 -19.88 8.11
N SER A 57 -5.60 -18.64 8.00
CA SER A 57 -6.39 -17.46 7.61
C SER A 57 -5.44 -16.42 7.03
N ALA A 58 -5.90 -15.64 6.06
CA ALA A 58 -5.13 -14.54 5.53
C ALA A 58 -6.05 -13.43 5.02
N PHE A 59 -5.61 -12.20 5.24
CA PHE A 59 -6.12 -11.03 4.54
C PHE A 59 -4.93 -10.26 4.01
N VAL A 60 -4.88 -10.08 2.69
CA VAL A 60 -3.79 -9.38 2.03
C VAL A 60 -4.40 -8.27 1.19
N ALA A 61 -4.06 -7.04 1.52
CA ALA A 61 -4.52 -5.88 0.79
C ALA A 61 -3.37 -4.88 0.60
N SER A 62 -3.21 -4.42 -0.64
CA SER A 62 -2.25 -3.39 -0.99
C SER A 62 -2.91 -2.36 -1.89
N GLN A 63 -2.53 -1.10 -1.72
CA GLN A 63 -3.00 0.02 -2.51
C GLN A 63 -1.97 0.38 -3.57
N ILE A 64 -2.44 0.57 -4.80
CA ILE A 64 -1.66 1.10 -5.92
C ILE A 64 -1.87 2.62 -5.97
N ASN A 65 -0.77 3.36 -6.00
CA ASN A 65 -0.76 4.81 -6.09
C ASN A 65 -0.01 5.24 -7.35
N VAL A 66 -0.51 6.27 -8.03
CA VAL A 66 0.13 6.84 -9.23
C VAL A 66 0.68 8.20 -8.89
N GLY A 67 1.99 8.38 -9.06
CA GLY A 67 2.63 9.68 -8.97
C GLY A 67 2.37 10.49 -10.24
N MET A 68 1.98 11.74 -10.06
CA MET A 68 1.86 12.71 -11.15
C MET A 68 3.03 13.69 -11.08
N ILE A 69 3.73 13.87 -12.19
CA ILE A 69 4.63 15.02 -12.36
C ILE A 69 3.80 16.13 -13.00
N SER A 70 3.81 17.33 -12.43
CA SER A 70 3.24 18.50 -13.09
C SER A 70 3.99 18.73 -14.40
N GLY A 71 3.29 18.62 -15.54
CA GLY A 71 3.87 19.05 -16.81
C GLY A 71 4.12 20.55 -16.76
N ASN A 72 5.38 20.98 -16.90
CA ASN A 72 5.64 22.37 -17.27
C ASN A 72 4.96 22.59 -18.62
N SER A 73 3.93 23.45 -18.61
CA SER A 73 3.34 24.01 -19.83
C SER A 73 4.29 25.04 -20.43
#